data_AF-A0A1I7YMP3-F1
#
_entry.id   AF-A0A1I7YMP3-F1
#
_cell.length_a   1.000
_cell.length_b   1.000
_cell.length_c   1.000
_cell.angle_alpha   90.00
_cell.angle_beta   90.00
_cell.angle_gamma   90.00
#
_symmetry.space_group_name_H-M   'P 1'
#
loop_
_entity.id
_entity.type
_entity.pdbx_description
1 polymer ?
#
loop_
_entity_poly.entity_id
_entity_poly.type
_entity_poly.pdbx_seq_one_letter_code
_entity_poly.pdbx_strand_id
1 'polypeptide(L)'
;MSRASLLVIAAFLSLASLALADNFFYASSVQSCGKPCEPATWFRFYSCNGTCDYHVQPWIASIFTMLCYSFVLSVVGCCIRCFCCCR
;
A
#
# COMPACT_ATOMS: atom_id res chain seq x y z
N MET A 1 -1.31 -27.97 5.16
CA MET A 1 -1.01 -26.82 4.28
C MET A 1 0.20 -26.09 4.83
N SER A 2 1.24 -25.84 4.03
CA SER A 2 2.45 -25.21 4.54
C SER A 2 2.17 -23.73 4.89
N ARG A 3 2.86 -23.20 5.91
CA ARG A 3 2.75 -21.78 6.29
C ARG A 3 3.06 -20.84 5.11
N ALA A 4 3.91 -21.28 4.18
CA ALA A 4 4.22 -20.53 2.97
C ALA A 4 3.01 -20.40 2.03
N SER A 5 2.20 -21.46 1.88
CA SER A 5 0.99 -21.42 1.05
C SER A 5 -0.05 -20.43 1.59
N LEU A 6 -0.20 -20.33 2.91
CA LEU A 6 -1.11 -19.37 3.54
C LEU A 6 -0.64 -17.92 3.34
N LEU A 7 0.67 -17.66 3.43
CA LEU A 7 1.26 -16.33 3.17
C LEU A 7 1.07 -15.90 1.72
N VAL A 8 1.25 -16.81 0.76
CA VAL A 8 1.05 -16.52 -0.66
C VAL A 8 -0.41 -16.19 -0.96
N ILE A 9 -1.35 -16.96 -0.40
CA ILE A 9 -2.80 -16.71 -0.57
C ILE A 9 -3.20 -15.37 0.05
N ALA A 10 -2.69 -15.03 1.24
CA ALA A 10 -2.92 -13.73 1.88
C ALA A 10 -2.32 -12.56 1.07
N ALA A 11 -1.15 -12.76 0.45
CA ALA A 11 -0.55 -11.78 -0.45
C ALA A 11 -1.40 -11.56 -1.72
N PHE A 12 -1.94 -12.63 -2.32
CA PHE A 12 -2.82 -12.51 -3.48
C PHE A 12 -4.18 -11.85 -3.14
N LEU A 13 -4.77 -12.18 -2.00
CA LEU A 13 -6.02 -11.56 -1.52
C LEU A 13 -5.85 -10.07 -1.21
N SER A 14 -4.72 -9.69 -0.62
CA SER A 14 -4.40 -8.28 -0.42
C SER A 14 -4.21 -7.57 -1.75
N LEU A 15 -3.42 -8.12 -2.70
CA LEU A 15 -3.27 -7.53 -4.04
C LEU A 15 -4.60 -7.38 -4.79
N ALA A 16 -5.53 -8.33 -4.68
CA ALA A 16 -6.84 -8.25 -5.34
C ALA A 16 -7.68 -7.07 -4.83
N SER A 17 -7.59 -6.74 -3.53
CA SER A 17 -8.28 -5.59 -2.95
C SER A 17 -7.73 -4.23 -3.41
N LEU A 18 -6.48 -4.18 -3.88
CA LEU A 18 -5.87 -2.97 -4.44
C LEU A 18 -6.34 -2.68 -5.88
N ALA A 19 -6.93 -3.66 -6.59
CA ALA A 19 -7.20 -3.55 -8.02
C ALA A 19 -8.56 -2.91 -8.38
N LEU A 20 -9.47 -2.67 -7.43
CA LEU A 20 -10.73 -1.97 -7.72
C LEU A 20 -10.54 -0.45 -7.60
N ALA A 21 -11.06 0.28 -8.60
CA ALA A 21 -11.11 1.73 -8.59
C ALA A 21 -12.09 2.22 -7.50
N ASP A 22 -11.68 3.24 -6.74
CA ASP A 22 -12.35 3.79 -5.55
C ASP A 22 -12.40 2.85 -4.34
N ASN A 23 -11.22 2.39 -3.94
CA ASN A 23 -11.00 1.68 -2.67
C ASN A 23 -10.12 2.51 -1.73
N PHE A 24 -10.01 2.11 -0.46
CA PHE A 24 -9.13 2.75 0.52
C PHE A 24 -7.67 2.91 0.03
N PHE A 25 -7.24 2.05 -0.91
CA PHE A 25 -5.89 2.01 -1.48
C PHE A 25 -5.74 2.67 -2.84
N TYR A 26 -6.84 3.01 -3.54
CA TYR A 26 -6.79 3.55 -4.89
C TYR A 26 -7.80 4.68 -5.06
N ALA A 27 -7.30 5.89 -5.35
CA ALA A 27 -8.12 7.07 -5.58
C ALA A 27 -8.25 7.36 -7.07
N SER A 28 -9.49 7.57 -7.54
CA SER A 28 -9.75 8.08 -8.88
C SER A 28 -9.57 9.60 -8.95
N SER A 29 -9.28 10.12 -10.15
CA SER A 29 -9.28 11.56 -10.39
C SER A 29 -10.68 12.06 -10.75
N VAL A 30 -11.07 13.22 -10.22
CA VAL A 30 -12.30 13.93 -10.62
C VAL A 30 -12.24 14.30 -12.10
N GLN A 31 -13.36 14.34 -12.82
CA GLN A 31 -13.35 14.36 -14.31
C GLN A 31 -12.91 15.71 -14.93
N SER A 32 -13.11 16.84 -14.26
CA SER A 32 -12.54 18.13 -14.69
C SER A 32 -12.52 19.16 -13.55
N CYS A 33 -11.52 20.03 -13.60
CA CYS A 33 -11.27 21.07 -12.59
C CYS A 33 -11.39 22.49 -13.17
N GLY A 34 -12.29 22.68 -14.15
CA GLY A 34 -12.37 23.91 -14.96
C GLY A 34 -11.25 24.09 -16.00
N LYS A 35 -10.15 23.32 -15.90
CA LYS A 35 -9.12 23.12 -16.93
C LYS A 35 -8.90 21.61 -17.14
N PRO A 36 -8.43 21.18 -18.33
CA PRO A 36 -8.06 19.77 -18.54
C PRO A 36 -6.83 19.45 -17.67
N CYS A 37 -7.04 18.71 -16.59
CA CYS A 37 -5.95 18.11 -15.81
C CYS A 37 -5.52 16.79 -16.46
N GLU A 38 -4.26 16.40 -16.27
CA GLU A 38 -3.81 15.06 -16.71
C GLU A 38 -4.60 13.96 -15.99
N PRO A 39 -5.03 12.90 -16.70
CA PRO A 39 -5.79 11.81 -16.09
C PRO A 39 -4.97 11.08 -15.01
N ALA A 40 -5.68 10.50 -14.03
CA ALA A 40 -5.05 9.62 -13.03
C ALA A 40 -4.27 8.49 -13.72
N THR A 41 -3.09 8.20 -13.16
CA THR A 41 -2.31 7.02 -13.52
C THR A 41 -2.24 6.08 -12.32
N TRP A 42 -1.64 4.91 -12.53
CA TRP A 42 -1.46 3.92 -11.47
C TRP A 42 -0.69 4.44 -10.24
N PHE A 43 0.13 5.47 -10.40
CA PHE A 43 0.98 6.02 -9.34
C PHE A 43 0.52 7.38 -8.82
N ARG A 44 -0.27 8.12 -9.62
CA ARG A 44 -0.68 9.48 -9.30
C ARG A 44 -2.17 9.67 -9.53
N PHE A 45 -2.81 10.42 -8.66
CA PHE A 45 -4.14 10.96 -8.88
C PHE A 45 -4.10 12.47 -8.67
N TYR A 46 -5.18 13.16 -9.01
CA TYR A 46 -5.31 14.58 -8.70
C TYR A 46 -6.61 14.84 -7.95
N SER A 47 -6.58 15.85 -7.09
CA SER A 47 -7.74 16.41 -6.43
C SER A 47 -8.01 17.83 -6.94
N CYS A 48 -9.24 18.30 -6.72
CA CYS A 48 -9.70 19.59 -7.22
C CYS A 48 -9.89 20.60 -6.09
N ASN A 49 -9.05 21.63 -6.06
CA ASN A 49 -9.16 22.75 -5.13
C ASN A 49 -8.89 24.10 -5.83
N GLY A 50 -9.59 24.35 -6.94
CA GLY A 50 -9.35 25.52 -7.81
C GLY A 50 -8.16 25.37 -8.77
N THR A 51 -7.19 24.51 -8.43
CA THR A 51 -6.11 24.01 -9.30
C THR A 51 -6.06 22.48 -9.29
N CYS A 52 -5.35 21.89 -10.27
CA CYS A 52 -5.08 20.44 -10.30
C CYS A 52 -3.99 20.12 -9.26
N ASP A 53 -4.36 19.56 -8.11
CA ASP A 53 -3.39 19.19 -7.07
C ASP A 53 -3.04 17.71 -7.20
N TYR A 54 -1.79 17.44 -7.57
CA TYR A 54 -1.33 16.07 -7.84
C TYR A 54 -0.82 15.38 -6.57
N HIS A 55 -1.28 14.15 -6.37
CA HIS A 55 -0.96 13.32 -5.22
C HIS A 55 -0.50 11.92 -5.65
N VAL A 56 0.28 11.30 -4.77
CA VAL A 56 0.73 9.91 -4.93
C VAL A 56 -0.38 8.97 -4.46
N GLN A 57 -0.58 7.86 -5.17
CA GLN A 57 -1.65 6.91 -4.84
C GLN A 57 -1.51 6.32 -3.42
N PRO A 58 -2.62 6.15 -2.68
CA PRO A 58 -2.60 5.74 -1.27
C PRO A 58 -1.96 4.36 -1.01
N TRP A 59 -2.04 3.45 -1.98
CA TRP A 59 -1.42 2.12 -1.88
C TRP A 59 0.10 2.19 -1.71
N ILE A 60 0.77 3.23 -2.22
CA ILE A 60 2.23 3.38 -2.12
C ILE A 60 2.63 3.58 -0.65
N ALA A 61 1.93 4.46 0.06
CA ALA A 61 2.15 4.67 1.49
C ALA A 61 1.89 3.38 2.30
N SER A 62 0.92 2.58 1.87
CA SER A 62 0.58 1.31 2.50
C SER A 62 1.69 0.25 2.34
N ILE A 63 2.31 0.18 1.15
CA ILE A 63 3.48 -0.70 0.91
C ILE A 63 4.66 -0.31 1.80
N PHE A 64 4.97 0.99 1.86
CA PHE A 64 6.05 1.48 2.74
C PHE A 64 5.80 1.10 4.20
N THR A 65 4.56 1.25 4.66
CA THR A 65 4.17 0.89 6.01
C THR A 65 4.34 -0.61 6.25
N MET A 66 3.91 -1.48 5.32
CA MET A 66 4.14 -2.93 5.42
C MET A 66 5.62 -3.30 5.47
N LEU A 67 6.47 -2.66 4.66
CA LEU A 67 7.92 -2.89 4.69
C LEU A 67 8.49 -2.54 6.07
N CYS A 68 8.13 -1.37 6.62
CA CYS A 68 8.55 -0.99 7.97
C CYS A 68 8.08 -1.99 9.03
N TYR A 69 6.82 -2.45 8.99
CA TYR A 69 6.31 -3.45 9.93
C TYR A 69 7.04 -4.79 9.81
N SER A 70 7.28 -5.28 8.60
CA SER A 70 8.01 -6.54 8.39
C SER A 70 9.44 -6.47 8.92
N PHE A 71 10.10 -5.32 8.75
CA PHE A 71 11.42 -5.08 9.32
C PHE A 71 11.39 -5.12 10.86
N VAL A 72 10.45 -4.41 11.48
CA VAL A 72 10.29 -4.40 12.94
C VAL A 72 10.00 -5.80 13.48
N LEU A 73 9.11 -6.55 12.84
CA LEU A 73 8.80 -7.92 13.26
C LEU A 73 10.00 -8.86 13.11
N SER A 74 10.81 -8.68 12.07
CA SER A 74 12.06 -9.42 11.89
C SER A 74 13.05 -9.13 13.02
N VAL A 75 13.24 -7.85 13.37
CA VAL A 75 14.11 -7.42 14.47
C VAL A 75 13.61 -7.99 15.80
N VAL A 76 12.33 -7.84 16.11
CA VAL A 76 11.72 -8.37 17.35
C VAL A 76 11.86 -9.90 17.40
N GLY A 77 11.61 -10.60 16.30
CA GLY A 77 11.79 -12.05 16.20
C GLY A 77 13.25 -12.46 16.47
N CYS A 78 14.21 -11.75 15.90
CA CYS A 78 15.64 -11.95 16.17
C CYS A 78 15.97 -11.71 17.65
N CYS A 79 15.49 -10.61 18.25
CA CYS A 79 15.71 -10.30 19.66
C CYS A 79 15.15 -11.38 20.58
N ILE A 80 13.90 -11.81 20.36
CA ILE A 80 13.28 -12.89 21.15
C ILE A 80 14.11 -14.17 21.05
N ARG A 81 14.58 -14.51 19.84
CA ARG A 81 15.41 -15.70 19.64
C ARG A 81 16.76 -15.60 20.34
N CYS A 82 17.41 -14.44 20.32
CA CYS A 82 18.62 -14.19 21.08
C CYS A 82 18.37 -14.32 22.60
N PHE A 83 17.29 -13.75 23.13
CA PHE A 83 16.99 -13.85 24.56
C PHE A 83 16.59 -15.26 25.02
N CYS A 84 15.82 -15.99 24.19
CA CYS A 84 15.29 -17.30 24.55
C CYS A 84 16.21 -18.48 24.21
N CYS A 85 17.09 -18.35 23.21
CA CYS A 85 17.95 -19.45 22.74
C CYS A 85 19.45 -19.24 22.96
N CYS A 86 19.90 -18.05 23.38
CA CYS A 86 21.31 -17.81 23.76
C CYS A 86 21.50 -17.78 25.29
N ARG A 87 20.62 -18.46 26.04
CA ARG A 87 20.82 -18.81 27.45
C ARG A 87 21.07 -20.31 27.54
#